data_AF-A0A416CFH1-F1
#
_entry.id   AF-A0A416CFH1-F1
#
_cell.length_a   1.000
_cell.length_b   1.000
_cell.length_c   1.000
_cell.angle_alpha   90.00
_cell.angle_beta   90.00
_cell.angle_gamma   90.00
#
_symmetry.space_group_name_H-M   'P 1'
#
loop_
_entity.id
_entity.type
_entity.pdbx_description
1 polymer ?
#
loop_
_entity_poly.entity_id
_entity_poly.type
_entity_poly.pdbx_seq_one_letter_code
_entity_poly.pdbx_strand_id
1 'polypeptide(L)'
;MNGLKYIRTKCNYSQRALAEVMGVSRQAINMWENSKKLPSKERKEDLCNIFGIDNSDYFGELTVEQHRKLKELPIYRIYSGGQSERFTFKPIKPDNVRYRAKRLLPNNDEELSLDEKCALKRLELKTLLDDISNYAVEKDVKNSFDNLSALNRTLHIFGQTLDIAKEARGKHPEYVMVYFYTILAVLDAMSISFGNVDESDVMNQDFIEELKKWYDYREFAVELSKMITNHLDCACNNIPTERENPNSNYRRRKTD
;
A
#
# COMPACT_ATOMS: atom_id res chain seq x y z
N MET A 1 -23.64 4.71 -11.17
CA MET A 1 -22.74 4.94 -10.02
C MET A 1 -23.33 6.04 -9.15
N ASN A 2 -23.49 5.79 -7.83
CA ASN A 2 -23.98 6.80 -6.90
C ASN A 2 -22.95 7.93 -6.73
N GLY A 3 -23.35 9.16 -6.99
CA GLY A 3 -22.45 10.31 -7.00
C GLY A 3 -22.08 10.82 -5.61
N LEU A 4 -22.95 10.69 -4.61
CA LEU A 4 -22.60 11.00 -3.23
C LEU A 4 -21.45 10.11 -2.74
N LYS A 5 -21.56 8.78 -2.96
CA LYS A 5 -20.51 7.81 -2.60
C LYS A 5 -19.19 8.19 -3.27
N TYR A 6 -19.23 8.47 -4.58
CA TYR A 6 -18.04 8.85 -5.35
C TYR A 6 -17.38 10.14 -4.85
N ILE A 7 -18.16 11.21 -4.66
CA ILE A 7 -17.64 12.51 -4.20
C ILE A 7 -17.08 12.38 -2.79
N ARG A 8 -17.79 11.69 -1.89
CA ARG A 8 -17.37 11.46 -0.50
C ARG A 8 -16.01 10.77 -0.43
N THR A 9 -15.81 9.68 -1.18
CA THR A 9 -14.55 8.93 -1.14
C THR A 9 -13.40 9.74 -1.74
N LYS A 10 -13.65 10.51 -2.81
CA LYS A 10 -12.66 11.45 -3.39
C LYS A 10 -12.30 12.59 -2.44
N CYS A 11 -13.23 13.01 -1.59
CA CYS A 11 -12.98 14.01 -0.54
C CYS A 11 -12.36 13.42 0.74
N ASN A 12 -12.01 12.13 0.72
CA ASN A 12 -11.47 11.37 1.84
C ASN A 12 -12.38 11.35 3.08
N TYR A 13 -13.68 11.11 2.91
CA TYR A 13 -14.60 10.90 4.03
C TYR A 13 -15.06 9.45 4.09
N SER A 14 -15.07 8.83 5.27
CA SER A 14 -15.88 7.64 5.51
C SER A 14 -17.36 8.03 5.68
N GLN A 15 -18.28 7.06 5.58
CA GLN A 15 -19.70 7.34 5.85
C GLN A 15 -19.92 7.92 7.26
N ARG A 16 -19.16 7.41 8.26
CA ARG A 16 -19.22 7.91 9.63
C ARG A 16 -18.70 9.33 9.74
N ALA A 17 -17.55 9.63 9.12
CA ALA A 17 -16.98 10.96 9.15
C ALA A 17 -17.89 12.00 8.48
N LEU A 18 -18.52 11.66 7.36
CA LEU A 18 -19.49 12.54 6.71
C LEU A 18 -20.74 12.76 7.60
N ALA A 19 -21.25 11.69 8.21
CA ALA A 19 -22.41 11.75 9.09
C ALA A 19 -22.17 12.69 10.28
N GLU A 20 -20.99 12.60 10.90
CA GLU A 20 -20.56 13.47 12.00
C GLU A 20 -20.54 14.95 11.58
N VAL A 21 -19.95 15.26 10.41
CA VAL A 21 -19.91 16.64 9.89
C VAL A 21 -21.29 17.18 9.56
N MET A 22 -22.18 16.35 9.02
CA MET A 22 -23.54 16.75 8.66
C MET A 22 -24.52 16.78 9.85
N GLY A 23 -24.11 16.28 11.02
CA GLY A 23 -24.99 16.12 12.18
C GLY A 23 -26.14 15.13 11.91
N VAL A 24 -25.87 14.04 11.18
CA VAL A 24 -26.85 12.99 10.86
C VAL A 24 -26.34 11.61 11.28
N SER A 25 -27.19 10.59 11.19
CA SER A 25 -26.77 9.21 11.46
C SER A 25 -25.98 8.62 10.29
N ARG A 26 -25.05 7.70 10.57
CA ARG A 26 -24.35 6.92 9.52
C ARG A 26 -25.36 6.19 8.61
N GLN A 27 -26.46 5.71 9.18
CA GLN A 27 -27.54 5.04 8.46
C GLN A 27 -28.19 5.97 7.44
N ALA A 28 -28.30 7.27 7.72
CA ALA A 28 -28.81 8.25 6.76
C ALA A 28 -27.89 8.36 5.53
N ILE A 29 -26.57 8.47 5.75
CA ILE A 29 -25.59 8.48 4.65
C ILE A 29 -25.66 7.18 3.84
N ASN A 30 -25.68 6.02 4.52
CA ASN A 30 -25.78 4.72 3.87
C ASN A 30 -27.05 4.59 3.01
N MET A 31 -28.18 5.12 3.51
CA MET A 31 -29.44 5.14 2.79
C MET A 31 -29.37 6.04 1.54
N TRP A 32 -28.74 7.22 1.62
CA TRP A 32 -28.55 8.10 0.47
C TRP A 32 -27.61 7.52 -0.59
N GLU A 33 -26.64 6.71 -0.18
CA GLU A 33 -25.69 6.07 -1.09
C GLU A 33 -26.24 4.81 -1.77
N ASN A 34 -27.05 4.02 -1.06
CA ASN A 34 -27.44 2.68 -1.52
C ASN A 34 -28.94 2.50 -1.78
N SER A 35 -29.79 3.46 -1.42
CA SER A 35 -31.25 3.40 -1.64
C SER A 35 -31.71 4.41 -2.68
N LYS A 36 -32.95 4.28 -3.17
CA LYS A 36 -33.58 5.32 -4.03
C LYS A 36 -33.91 6.62 -3.30
N LYS A 37 -33.73 6.67 -1.97
CA LYS A 37 -34.06 7.83 -1.14
C LYS A 37 -32.91 8.83 -1.18
N LEU A 38 -33.11 9.92 -1.90
CA LEU A 38 -32.13 11.01 -2.01
C LEU A 38 -32.16 11.94 -0.77
N PRO A 39 -31.05 12.64 -0.48
CA PRO A 39 -31.06 13.73 0.51
C PRO A 39 -32.08 14.81 0.14
N SER A 40 -32.63 15.49 1.15
CA SER A 40 -33.48 16.67 0.94
C SER A 40 -32.67 17.82 0.30
N LYS A 41 -33.37 18.82 -0.25
CA LYS A 41 -32.73 19.99 -0.88
C LYS A 41 -31.71 20.67 0.05
N GLU A 42 -32.11 20.96 1.29
CA GLU A 42 -31.23 21.52 2.33
C GLU A 42 -29.98 20.66 2.56
N ARG A 43 -30.12 19.34 2.65
CA ARG A 43 -28.97 18.44 2.84
C ARG A 43 -28.06 18.37 1.62
N LYS A 44 -28.61 18.54 0.41
CA LYS A 44 -27.79 18.68 -0.79
C LYS A 44 -27.00 19.99 -0.81
N GLU A 45 -27.57 21.08 -0.30
CA GLU A 45 -26.87 22.36 -0.15
C GLU A 45 -25.73 22.24 0.88
N ASP A 46 -25.97 21.55 2.01
CA ASP A 46 -24.91 21.21 2.97
C ASP A 46 -23.76 20.44 2.29
N LEU A 47 -24.09 19.42 1.49
CA LEU A 47 -23.11 18.60 0.78
C LEU A 47 -22.33 19.41 -0.27
N CYS A 48 -22.98 20.33 -0.98
CA CYS A 48 -22.33 21.27 -1.89
C CYS A 48 -21.25 22.07 -1.16
N ASN A 49 -21.59 22.62 0.03
CA ASN A 49 -20.67 23.41 0.84
C ASN A 49 -19.51 22.57 1.39
N ILE A 50 -19.78 21.36 1.89
CA ILE A 50 -18.76 20.45 2.45
C ILE A 50 -17.74 20.04 1.38
N PHE A 51 -18.22 19.69 0.17
CA PHE A 51 -17.36 19.14 -0.88
C PHE A 51 -16.85 20.18 -1.89
N GLY A 52 -17.38 21.40 -1.87
CA GLY A 52 -17.06 22.41 -2.87
C GLY A 52 -17.61 22.06 -4.27
N ILE A 53 -18.84 21.55 -4.33
CA ILE A 53 -19.55 21.20 -5.57
C ILE A 53 -20.66 22.21 -5.82
N ASP A 54 -20.78 22.73 -7.04
CA ASP A 54 -21.84 23.71 -7.37
C ASP A 54 -23.17 23.07 -7.72
N ASN A 55 -23.14 21.88 -8.31
CA ASN A 55 -24.33 21.22 -8.82
C ASN A 55 -24.79 20.11 -7.88
N SER A 56 -25.88 20.37 -7.15
CA SER A 56 -26.49 19.41 -6.21
C SER A 56 -27.01 18.12 -6.87
N ASP A 57 -27.19 18.11 -8.19
CA ASP A 57 -27.63 16.91 -8.93
C ASP A 57 -26.56 15.82 -8.95
N TYR A 58 -25.30 16.17 -8.67
CA TYR A 58 -24.21 15.21 -8.60
C TYR A 58 -24.29 14.25 -7.40
N PHE A 59 -25.17 14.49 -6.43
CA PHE A 59 -25.34 13.59 -5.28
C PHE A 59 -26.32 12.44 -5.55
N GLY A 60 -26.97 12.42 -6.72
CA GLY A 60 -27.83 11.32 -7.16
C GLY A 60 -27.08 10.28 -7.98
N GLU A 61 -27.78 9.66 -8.93
CA GLU A 61 -27.17 8.76 -9.90
C GLU A 61 -26.44 9.57 -10.98
N LEU A 62 -25.13 9.37 -11.11
CA LEU A 62 -24.33 10.12 -12.08
C LEU A 62 -24.49 9.56 -13.49
N THR A 63 -24.72 10.45 -14.46
CA THR A 63 -24.56 10.12 -15.87
C THR A 63 -23.08 9.97 -16.23
N VAL A 64 -22.79 9.29 -17.35
CA VAL A 64 -21.41 9.12 -17.86
C VAL A 64 -20.70 10.47 -18.02
N GLU A 65 -21.42 11.48 -18.51
CA GLU A 65 -20.86 12.81 -18.73
C GLU A 65 -20.61 13.57 -17.41
N GLN A 66 -21.50 13.46 -16.42
CA GLN A 66 -21.28 14.07 -15.11
C GLN A 66 -20.08 13.44 -14.40
N HIS A 67 -19.96 12.11 -14.47
CA HIS A 67 -18.84 11.39 -13.91
C HIS A 67 -17.51 11.78 -14.58
N ARG A 68 -17.49 11.90 -15.91
CA ARG A 68 -16.32 12.38 -16.66
C ARG A 68 -15.92 13.79 -16.23
N LYS A 69 -16.88 14.72 -16.08
CA LYS A 69 -16.59 16.08 -15.60
C LYS A 69 -15.99 16.08 -14.19
N LEU A 70 -16.57 15.31 -13.27
CA LEU A 70 -16.05 15.19 -11.90
C LEU A 70 -14.62 14.64 -11.85
N LYS A 71 -14.28 13.68 -12.72
CA LYS A 71 -12.92 13.13 -12.85
C LYS A 71 -11.87 14.18 -13.24
N GLU A 72 -12.27 15.15 -14.05
CA GLU A 72 -11.37 16.22 -14.53
C GLU A 72 -11.28 17.42 -13.57
N LEU A 73 -12.14 17.49 -12.55
CA LEU A 73 -12.09 18.61 -11.61
C LEU A 73 -10.81 18.58 -10.76
N PRO A 74 -10.21 19.76 -10.47
CA PRO A 74 -9.12 19.85 -9.51
C PRO A 74 -9.62 19.53 -8.11
N ILE A 75 -8.68 19.09 -7.27
CA ILE A 75 -8.96 18.80 -5.86
C ILE A 75 -7.97 19.58 -5.00
N TYR A 76 -8.49 20.12 -3.90
CA TYR A 76 -7.78 20.99 -2.98
C TYR A 76 -7.70 20.32 -1.62
N ARG A 77 -6.52 20.30 -1.02
CA ARG A 77 -6.33 19.82 0.35
C ARG A 77 -6.78 20.89 1.33
N ILE A 78 -7.64 20.51 2.27
CA ILE A 78 -8.09 21.38 3.35
C ILE A 78 -7.45 20.99 4.68
N TYR A 79 -6.87 21.99 5.36
CA TYR A 79 -6.39 21.84 6.73
C TYR A 79 -7.54 22.21 7.67
N SER A 80 -8.32 21.21 8.06
CA SER A 80 -9.18 21.31 9.23
C SER A 80 -8.37 20.68 10.35
N GLY A 81 -8.09 21.39 11.44
CA GLY A 81 -7.15 21.00 12.53
C GLY A 81 -7.45 19.70 13.28
N GLY A 82 -8.16 18.75 12.67
CA GLY A 82 -8.22 17.35 13.06
C GLY A 82 -7.08 16.51 12.48
N GLN A 83 -7.09 15.22 12.82
CA GLN A 83 -6.04 14.25 12.49
C GLN A 83 -6.08 13.75 11.04
N SER A 84 -7.22 13.86 10.36
CA SER A 84 -7.41 13.34 9.00
C SER A 84 -7.37 14.44 7.95
N GLU A 85 -6.63 14.19 6.88
CA GLU A 85 -6.65 15.06 5.69
C GLU A 85 -8.01 14.97 5.00
N ARG A 86 -8.56 16.12 4.59
CA ARG A 86 -9.79 16.20 3.80
C ARG A 86 -9.52 16.95 2.51
N PHE A 87 -10.37 16.69 1.52
CA PHE A 87 -10.26 17.34 0.23
C PHE A 87 -11.59 17.91 -0.25
N THR A 88 -11.52 18.86 -1.17
CA THR A 88 -12.66 19.54 -1.76
C THR A 88 -12.42 19.83 -3.24
N PHE A 89 -13.49 19.97 -4.02
CA PHE A 89 -13.42 20.28 -5.45
C PHE A 89 -13.23 21.78 -5.74
N LYS A 90 -13.35 22.61 -4.70
CA LYS A 90 -13.07 24.05 -4.71
C LYS A 90 -12.23 24.46 -3.52
N PRO A 91 -11.38 25.49 -3.66
CA PRO A 91 -10.69 26.05 -2.52
C PRO A 91 -11.70 26.70 -1.58
N ILE A 92 -11.61 26.38 -0.29
CA ILE A 92 -12.42 27.01 0.78
C ILE A 92 -11.68 28.23 1.33
N LYS A 93 -10.35 28.17 1.37
CA LYS A 93 -9.44 29.21 1.82
C LYS A 93 -8.34 29.48 0.76
N PRO A 94 -7.77 30.70 0.70
CA PRO A 94 -6.76 31.07 -0.29
C PRO A 94 -5.48 30.20 -0.25
N ASP A 95 -5.15 29.69 0.93
CA ASP A 95 -3.98 28.87 1.24
C ASP A 95 -4.17 27.37 0.96
N ASN A 96 -5.35 26.95 0.45
CA ASN A 96 -5.55 25.56 0.07
C ASN A 96 -4.65 25.14 -1.11
N VAL A 97 -3.86 24.09 -0.89
CA VAL A 97 -2.95 23.55 -1.92
C VAL A 97 -3.74 22.78 -2.97
N ARG A 98 -3.60 23.19 -4.24
CA ARG A 98 -4.23 22.56 -5.40
C ARG A 98 -3.41 21.37 -5.89
N TYR A 99 -4.06 20.25 -6.11
CA TYR A 99 -3.48 19.06 -6.71
C TYR A 99 -4.22 18.66 -7.98
N ARG A 100 -3.52 17.96 -8.89
CA ARG A 100 -4.21 17.23 -9.97
C ARG A 100 -4.78 15.95 -9.40
N ALA A 101 -6.10 15.76 -9.50
CA ALA A 101 -6.81 14.59 -8.99
C ALA A 101 -6.18 13.25 -9.42
N LYS A 102 -5.65 13.18 -10.65
CA LYS A 102 -4.97 12.00 -11.21
C LYS A 102 -3.70 11.55 -10.47
N ARG A 103 -3.04 12.44 -9.69
CA ARG A 103 -1.77 12.14 -9.00
C ARG A 103 -1.93 11.81 -7.52
N LEU A 104 -3.01 12.24 -6.88
CA LEU A 104 -3.20 12.06 -5.44
C LEU A 104 -4.19 10.97 -5.07
N LEU A 105 -5.14 10.69 -5.95
CA LEU A 105 -6.22 9.77 -5.64
C LEU A 105 -6.00 8.51 -6.44
N PRO A 106 -6.02 7.33 -5.79
CA PRO A 106 -5.83 6.08 -6.48
C PRO A 106 -6.87 5.95 -7.60
N ASN A 107 -6.39 5.41 -8.70
CA ASN A 107 -7.16 5.26 -9.92
C ASN A 107 -8.35 4.35 -9.61
N ASN A 108 -9.51 4.76 -10.15
CA ASN A 108 -10.74 3.98 -10.26
C ASN A 108 -11.73 4.14 -9.10
N ASP A 109 -12.92 3.64 -9.38
CA ASP A 109 -14.20 3.90 -8.71
C ASP A 109 -14.28 3.23 -7.33
N GLU A 110 -13.32 3.52 -6.48
CA GLU A 110 -13.13 2.83 -5.21
C GLU A 110 -14.16 3.25 -4.15
N GLU A 111 -14.68 2.25 -3.44
CA GLU A 111 -15.77 2.40 -2.48
C GLU A 111 -15.35 3.04 -1.15
N LEU A 112 -14.05 3.05 -0.86
CA LEU A 112 -13.46 3.46 0.41
C LEU A 112 -12.65 4.75 0.28
N SER A 113 -12.66 5.55 1.33
CA SER A 113 -11.77 6.70 1.51
C SER A 113 -10.30 6.28 1.69
N LEU A 114 -9.36 7.21 1.54
CA LEU A 114 -7.93 6.94 1.77
C LEU A 114 -7.67 6.51 3.22
N ASP A 115 -8.35 7.15 4.18
CA ASP A 115 -8.24 6.81 5.60
C ASP A 115 -8.70 5.36 5.85
N GLU A 116 -9.81 4.95 5.24
CA GLU A 116 -10.31 3.57 5.32
C GLU A 116 -9.34 2.57 4.70
N LYS A 117 -8.73 2.90 3.55
CA LYS A 117 -7.70 2.06 2.93
C LYS A 117 -6.47 1.94 3.81
N CYS A 118 -6.01 3.04 4.40
CA CYS A 118 -4.88 3.03 5.33
C CYS A 118 -5.18 2.16 6.55
N ALA A 119 -6.40 2.25 7.10
CA ALA A 119 -6.83 1.41 8.21
C ALA A 119 -6.83 -0.08 7.85
N LEU A 120 -7.33 -0.45 6.66
CA LEU A 120 -7.30 -1.83 6.18
C LEU A 120 -5.86 -2.33 5.98
N LYS A 121 -4.98 -1.54 5.36
CA LYS A 121 -3.56 -1.91 5.20
C LYS A 121 -2.81 -2.03 6.53
N ARG A 122 -3.16 -1.22 7.53
CA ARG A 122 -2.64 -1.40 8.90
C ARG A 122 -3.10 -2.70 9.54
N LEU A 123 -4.35 -3.11 9.30
CA LEU A 123 -4.87 -4.39 9.78
C LEU A 123 -4.17 -5.56 9.09
N GLU A 124 -4.02 -5.51 7.77
CA GLU A 124 -3.28 -6.52 6.98
C GLU A 124 -1.84 -6.68 7.47
N LEU A 125 -1.14 -5.56 7.71
CA LEU A 125 0.21 -5.57 8.28
C LEU A 125 0.23 -6.20 9.68
N LYS A 126 -0.77 -5.90 10.53
CA LYS A 126 -0.85 -6.50 11.86
C LYS A 126 -1.01 -8.01 11.78
N THR A 127 -1.93 -8.50 10.93
CA THR A 127 -2.13 -9.94 10.72
C THR A 127 -0.85 -10.62 10.26
N LEU A 128 -0.12 -10.02 9.31
CA LEU A 128 1.16 -10.57 8.84
C LEU A 128 2.20 -10.66 9.97
N LEU A 129 2.28 -9.66 10.85
CA LEU A 129 3.18 -9.68 12.00
C LEU A 129 2.80 -10.76 13.02
N ASP A 130 1.50 -10.96 13.24
CA ASP A 130 0.99 -12.04 14.09
C ASP A 130 1.36 -13.41 13.48
N ASP A 131 1.23 -13.58 12.16
CA ASP A 131 1.62 -14.81 11.45
C ASP A 131 3.14 -15.07 11.54
N ILE A 132 3.97 -14.03 11.37
CA ILE A 132 5.42 -14.12 11.55
C ILE A 132 5.77 -14.52 12.99
N SER A 133 5.11 -13.92 13.98
CA SER A 133 5.32 -14.27 15.39
C SER A 133 4.95 -15.73 15.67
N ASN A 134 3.85 -16.21 15.07
CA ASN A 134 3.42 -17.59 15.20
C ASN A 134 4.32 -18.57 14.45
N TYR A 135 4.88 -18.18 13.29
CA TYR A 135 5.84 -18.98 12.53
C TYR A 135 7.18 -19.10 13.25
N ALA A 136 7.64 -18.01 13.89
CA ALA A 136 8.90 -17.99 14.62
C ALA A 136 8.93 -18.97 15.81
N VAL A 137 7.77 -19.37 16.33
CA VAL A 137 7.64 -20.37 17.38
C VAL A 137 7.23 -21.69 16.73
N GLU A 138 8.13 -22.66 16.68
CA GLU A 138 7.82 -23.96 16.06
C GLU A 138 6.71 -24.68 16.85
N LYS A 139 5.59 -24.98 16.18
CA LYS A 139 4.42 -25.61 16.81
C LYS A 139 4.72 -26.97 17.44
N ASP A 140 5.77 -27.66 16.96
CA ASP A 140 6.14 -29.01 17.36
C ASP A 140 7.35 -29.08 18.31
N VAL A 141 8.03 -27.96 18.58
CA VAL A 141 9.18 -27.92 19.50
C VAL A 141 8.73 -27.68 20.93
N LYS A 142 8.82 -28.75 21.72
CA LYS A 142 8.32 -28.78 23.11
C LYS A 142 9.19 -28.03 24.12
N ASN A 143 10.41 -27.58 23.77
CA ASN A 143 11.31 -26.94 24.73
C ASN A 143 11.34 -25.41 24.57
N SER A 144 11.35 -24.70 25.71
CA SER A 144 11.31 -23.24 25.73
C SER A 144 12.59 -22.57 25.22
N PHE A 145 13.72 -23.28 25.18
CA PHE A 145 15.01 -22.75 24.79
C PHE A 145 15.11 -22.49 23.28
N ASP A 146 14.66 -23.44 22.47
CA ASP A 146 14.63 -23.32 21.01
C ASP A 146 13.65 -22.24 20.57
N ASN A 147 12.47 -22.19 21.20
CA ASN A 147 11.48 -21.13 20.99
C ASN A 147 12.05 -19.74 21.33
N LEU A 148 12.76 -19.60 22.46
CA LEU A 148 13.42 -18.34 22.81
C LEU A 148 14.50 -17.97 21.79
N SER A 149 15.29 -18.95 21.33
CA SER A 149 16.34 -18.73 20.34
C SER A 149 15.78 -18.27 18.99
N ALA A 150 14.68 -18.87 18.53
CA ALA A 150 14.01 -18.48 17.30
C ALA A 150 13.39 -17.07 17.42
N LEU A 151 12.72 -16.77 18.54
CA LEU A 151 12.19 -15.43 18.82
C LEU A 151 13.30 -14.37 18.84
N ASN A 152 14.45 -14.65 19.46
CA ASN A 152 15.59 -13.73 19.48
C ASN A 152 16.12 -13.43 18.07
N ARG A 153 16.19 -14.44 17.17
CA ARG A 153 16.59 -14.23 15.77
C ARG A 153 15.59 -13.34 15.03
N THR A 154 14.29 -13.61 15.20
CA THR A 154 13.21 -12.80 14.61
C THR A 154 13.28 -11.35 15.09
N LEU A 155 13.38 -11.13 16.40
CA LEU A 155 13.51 -9.80 16.98
C LEU A 155 14.76 -9.07 16.48
N HIS A 156 15.87 -9.78 16.31
CA HIS A 156 17.10 -9.20 15.78
C HIS A 156 16.91 -8.69 14.34
N ILE A 157 16.39 -9.53 13.44
CA ILE A 157 16.17 -9.19 12.02
C ILE A 157 15.23 -7.99 11.88
N PHE A 158 14.05 -8.05 12.51
CA PHE A 158 13.06 -6.98 12.38
C PHE A 158 13.47 -5.70 13.14
N GLY A 159 14.18 -5.85 14.26
CA GLY A 159 14.75 -4.72 15.01
C GLY A 159 15.77 -3.95 14.18
N GLN A 160 16.75 -4.65 13.59
CA GLN A 160 17.75 -4.02 12.72
C GLN A 160 17.11 -3.36 11.49
N THR A 161 16.17 -4.06 10.85
CA THR A 161 15.40 -3.52 9.71
C THR A 161 14.73 -2.20 10.12
N LEU A 162 14.05 -2.17 11.25
CA LEU A 162 13.40 -0.96 11.75
C LEU A 162 14.38 0.17 12.07
N ASP A 163 15.54 -0.14 12.66
CA ASP A 163 16.52 0.87 13.03
C ASP A 163 17.17 1.54 11.81
N ILE A 164 17.49 0.77 10.76
CA ILE A 164 17.97 1.32 9.49
C ILE A 164 16.88 2.19 8.84
N ALA A 165 15.60 1.77 8.89
CA ALA A 165 14.49 2.55 8.36
C ALA A 165 14.34 3.91 9.07
N LYS A 166 14.52 3.95 10.41
CA LYS A 166 14.51 5.19 11.20
C LYS A 166 15.66 6.11 10.78
N GLU A 167 16.86 5.55 10.60
CA GLU A 167 18.03 6.32 10.16
C GLU A 167 17.81 6.92 8.75
N ALA A 168 17.31 6.12 7.80
CA ALA A 168 16.99 6.58 6.45
C ALA A 168 15.96 7.72 6.46
N ARG A 169 14.93 7.62 7.30
CA ARG A 169 13.91 8.66 7.47
C ARG A 169 14.47 9.97 8.03
N GLY A 170 15.51 9.90 8.86
CA GLY A 170 16.19 11.07 9.42
C GLY A 170 17.04 11.86 8.43
N LYS A 171 17.33 11.30 7.24
CA LYS A 171 18.22 11.91 6.22
C LYS A 171 17.42 12.74 5.20
N HIS A 172 16.86 12.09 4.18
CA HIS A 172 16.10 12.73 3.10
C HIS A 172 14.99 11.79 2.60
N PRO A 173 13.81 12.26 2.14
CA PRO A 173 12.72 11.39 1.69
C PRO A 173 13.11 10.34 0.64
N GLU A 174 14.06 10.67 -0.24
CA GLU A 174 14.57 9.74 -1.26
C GLU A 174 15.33 8.55 -0.65
N TYR A 175 16.04 8.76 0.48
CA TYR A 175 16.73 7.67 1.18
C TYR A 175 15.75 6.64 1.74
N VAL A 176 14.53 7.05 2.10
CA VAL A 176 13.49 6.12 2.56
C VAL A 176 13.11 5.16 1.43
N MET A 177 12.97 5.67 0.21
CA MET A 177 12.66 4.84 -0.96
C MET A 177 13.82 3.90 -1.30
N VAL A 178 15.05 4.43 -1.36
CA VAL A 178 16.26 3.60 -1.60
C VAL A 178 16.39 2.50 -0.55
N TYR A 179 16.16 2.81 0.73
CA TYR A 179 16.14 1.83 1.81
C TYR A 179 15.13 0.70 1.53
N PHE A 180 13.88 1.03 1.23
CA PHE A 180 12.85 0.02 0.98
C PHE A 180 13.21 -0.87 -0.21
N TYR A 181 13.66 -0.28 -1.32
CA TYR A 181 14.03 -1.06 -2.50
C TYR A 181 15.30 -1.90 -2.30
N THR A 182 16.22 -1.46 -1.44
CA THR A 182 17.40 -2.26 -1.09
C THR A 182 17.00 -3.48 -0.26
N ILE A 183 16.07 -3.33 0.69
CA ILE A 183 15.52 -4.48 1.43
C ILE A 183 14.78 -5.44 0.47
N LEU A 184 14.00 -4.92 -0.47
CA LEU A 184 13.35 -5.75 -1.49
C LEU A 184 14.37 -6.50 -2.35
N ALA A 185 15.44 -5.84 -2.80
CA ALA A 185 16.52 -6.50 -3.53
C ALA A 185 17.12 -7.67 -2.73
N VAL A 186 17.37 -7.50 -1.44
CA VAL A 186 17.90 -8.57 -0.59
C VAL A 186 16.90 -9.73 -0.47
N LEU A 187 15.62 -9.44 -0.27
CA LEU A 187 14.58 -10.48 -0.13
C LEU A 187 14.31 -11.24 -1.44
N ASP A 188 14.29 -10.54 -2.57
CA ASP A 188 14.15 -11.15 -3.90
C ASP A 188 15.40 -11.97 -4.24
N ALA A 189 16.60 -11.46 -3.94
CA ALA A 189 17.86 -12.18 -4.11
C ALA A 189 17.89 -13.48 -3.30
N MET A 190 17.47 -13.43 -2.03
CA MET A 190 17.31 -14.63 -1.20
C MET A 190 16.29 -15.59 -1.82
N SER A 191 15.14 -15.09 -2.27
CA SER A 191 14.09 -15.94 -2.86
C SER A 191 14.58 -16.69 -4.11
N ILE A 192 15.38 -16.03 -4.96
CA ILE A 192 16.07 -16.66 -6.08
C ILE A 192 17.05 -17.73 -5.58
N SER A 193 17.95 -17.39 -4.66
CA SER A 193 18.98 -18.32 -4.16
C SER A 193 18.43 -19.55 -3.45
N PHE A 194 17.28 -19.42 -2.79
CA PHE A 194 16.59 -20.56 -2.16
C PHE A 194 15.71 -21.37 -3.13
N GLY A 195 15.58 -20.93 -4.39
CA GLY A 195 14.81 -21.60 -5.44
C GLY A 195 13.30 -21.38 -5.35
N ASN A 196 12.85 -20.33 -4.66
CA ASN A 196 11.42 -20.03 -4.50
C ASN A 196 10.82 -19.32 -5.72
N VAL A 197 11.65 -18.59 -6.47
CA VAL A 197 11.25 -17.71 -7.59
C VAL A 197 12.38 -17.70 -8.63
N ASP A 198 12.05 -17.61 -9.92
CA ASP A 198 13.05 -17.50 -10.99
C ASP A 198 13.51 -16.05 -11.21
N GLU A 199 14.72 -15.86 -11.75
CA GLU A 199 15.26 -14.53 -12.08
C GLU A 199 14.33 -13.75 -13.02
N SER A 200 13.70 -14.43 -13.98
CA SER A 200 12.76 -13.81 -14.92
C SER A 200 11.52 -13.27 -14.23
N ASP A 201 11.05 -13.91 -13.17
CA ASP A 201 9.86 -13.47 -12.45
C ASP A 201 10.13 -12.14 -11.76
N VAL A 202 11.27 -12.00 -11.09
CA VAL A 202 11.72 -10.74 -10.46
C VAL A 202 11.86 -9.64 -11.51
N MET A 203 12.49 -9.93 -12.66
CA MET A 203 12.67 -8.94 -13.73
C MET A 203 11.35 -8.49 -14.39
N ASN A 204 10.34 -9.36 -14.38
CA ASN A 204 9.02 -9.10 -14.96
C ASN A 204 7.98 -8.56 -13.95
N GLN A 205 8.33 -8.41 -12.67
CA GLN A 205 7.42 -7.84 -11.68
C GLN A 205 6.89 -6.48 -12.12
N ASP A 206 5.57 -6.28 -11.91
CA ASP A 206 4.88 -5.02 -12.17
C ASP A 206 5.56 -3.89 -11.40
N PHE A 207 6.24 -3.02 -12.14
CA PHE A 207 7.02 -1.93 -11.59
C PHE A 207 6.47 -0.61 -12.09
N ILE A 208 6.31 0.36 -11.18
CA ILE A 208 5.80 1.69 -11.49
C ILE A 208 6.77 2.37 -12.48
N GLU A 209 6.35 2.57 -13.73
CA GLU A 209 7.20 3.12 -14.80
C GLU A 209 7.86 4.45 -14.46
N GLU A 210 7.19 5.31 -13.66
CA GLU A 210 7.74 6.59 -13.21
C GLU A 210 8.94 6.40 -12.27
N LEU A 211 8.97 5.32 -11.49
CA LEU A 211 10.07 4.97 -10.61
C LEU A 211 11.23 4.32 -11.37
N LYS A 212 10.98 3.65 -12.53
CA LYS A 212 12.04 3.01 -13.35
C LYS A 212 13.08 4.03 -13.78
N LYS A 213 12.67 5.30 -13.92
CA LYS A 213 13.53 6.40 -14.33
C LYS A 213 14.54 6.82 -13.26
N TRP A 214 14.32 6.46 -12.00
CA TRP A 214 15.08 6.99 -10.87
C TRP A 214 15.84 5.91 -10.09
N TYR A 215 15.26 4.72 -9.92
CA TYR A 215 15.92 3.59 -9.28
C TYR A 215 15.21 2.27 -9.60
N ASP A 216 15.90 1.32 -10.21
CA ASP A 216 15.41 -0.04 -10.45
C ASP A 216 16.30 -1.04 -9.71
N TYR A 217 15.74 -1.73 -8.73
CA TYR A 217 16.50 -2.62 -7.85
C TYR A 217 16.62 -4.05 -8.40
N ARG A 218 15.87 -4.40 -9.45
CA ARG A 218 15.69 -5.79 -9.88
C ARG A 218 16.96 -6.40 -10.46
N GLU A 219 17.69 -5.62 -11.26
CA GLU A 219 19.02 -6.02 -11.76
C GLU A 219 19.98 -6.27 -10.59
N PHE A 220 19.99 -5.37 -9.59
CA PHE A 220 20.79 -5.52 -8.39
C PHE A 220 20.39 -6.76 -7.56
N ALA A 221 19.10 -7.09 -7.48
CA ALA A 221 18.63 -8.31 -6.82
C ALA A 221 19.18 -9.58 -7.49
N VAL A 222 19.19 -9.63 -8.83
CA VAL A 222 19.73 -10.77 -9.60
C VAL A 222 21.26 -10.87 -9.46
N GLU A 223 21.97 -9.75 -9.39
CA GLU A 223 23.42 -9.79 -9.11
C GLU A 223 23.72 -10.27 -7.69
N LEU A 224 22.96 -9.77 -6.71
CA LEU A 224 23.11 -10.14 -5.30
C LEU A 224 22.77 -11.62 -5.06
N SER A 225 21.78 -12.18 -5.77
CA SER A 225 21.40 -13.59 -5.63
C SER A 225 22.57 -14.52 -5.96
N LYS A 226 23.39 -14.17 -6.97
CA LYS A 226 24.58 -14.96 -7.33
C LYS A 226 25.58 -15.01 -6.17
N MET A 227 25.78 -13.89 -5.49
CA MET A 227 26.66 -13.83 -4.31
C MET A 227 26.11 -14.67 -3.16
N ILE A 228 24.80 -14.58 -2.90
CA ILE A 228 24.13 -15.35 -1.85
C ILE A 228 24.18 -16.85 -2.16
N THR A 229 23.86 -17.26 -3.40
CA THR A 229 23.92 -18.66 -3.84
C THR A 229 25.30 -19.24 -3.65
N ASN A 230 26.35 -18.51 -4.07
CA ASN A 230 27.73 -18.96 -3.85
C ASN A 230 28.05 -19.14 -2.36
N HIS A 231 27.59 -18.23 -1.51
CA HIS A 231 27.78 -18.34 -0.06
C HIS A 231 27.02 -19.54 0.52
N LEU A 232 25.76 -19.74 0.11
CA LEU A 232 24.93 -20.86 0.53
C LEU A 232 25.53 -22.20 0.11
N ASP A 233 26.01 -22.31 -1.13
CA ASP A 233 26.69 -23.51 -1.60
C ASP A 233 27.89 -23.80 -0.69
N CYS A 234 28.80 -22.82 -0.48
CA CYS A 234 29.93 -23.01 0.43
C CYS A 234 29.54 -23.44 1.86
N ALA A 235 28.50 -22.84 2.43
CA ALA A 235 28.06 -23.11 3.81
C ALA A 235 27.28 -24.43 3.95
N CYS A 236 26.49 -24.79 2.93
CA CYS A 236 25.55 -25.91 2.97
C CYS A 236 26.05 -27.16 2.24
N ASN A 237 27.19 -27.10 1.53
CA ASN A 237 27.76 -28.20 0.73
C ASN A 237 27.91 -29.54 1.47
N ASN A 238 27.99 -29.53 2.81
CA ASN A 238 28.14 -30.73 3.64
C ASN A 238 26.86 -31.12 4.41
N ILE A 239 25.75 -30.43 4.17
CA ILE A 239 24.46 -30.72 4.82
C ILE A 239 23.72 -31.72 3.94
N PRO A 240 23.32 -32.91 4.45
CA PRO A 240 22.46 -33.83 3.72
C PRO A 240 21.13 -33.13 3.49
N THR A 241 20.93 -32.63 2.28
CA THR A 241 19.67 -32.02 1.87
C THR A 241 18.94 -33.04 1.00
N GLU A 242 17.68 -33.33 1.28
CA GLU A 242 16.78 -34.04 0.34
C GLU A 242 16.42 -33.16 -0.88
N ARG A 243 17.09 -32.01 -1.03
CA ARG A 243 16.90 -31.11 -2.16
C ARG A 243 17.72 -31.62 -3.32
N GLU A 244 17.06 -32.03 -4.40
CA GLU A 244 17.69 -31.99 -5.71
C GLU A 244 18.19 -30.56 -5.92
N ASN A 245 19.50 -30.41 -6.09
CA ASN A 245 20.15 -29.14 -6.32
C ASN A 245 19.41 -28.41 -7.46
N PRO A 246 18.81 -27.21 -7.25
CA PRO A 246 18.12 -26.47 -8.29
C PRO A 246 19.07 -26.09 -9.45
N ASN A 247 20.38 -26.09 -9.21
CA ASN A 247 21.42 -25.86 -10.22
C ASN A 247 21.88 -27.15 -10.95
N SER A 248 21.24 -28.30 -10.72
CA SER A 248 21.53 -29.54 -11.49
C SER A 248 21.25 -29.38 -13.00
N ASN A 249 20.51 -28.34 -13.40
CA ASN A 249 20.28 -27.97 -14.79
C ASN A 249 21.25 -26.93 -15.38
N TYR A 250 22.20 -26.39 -14.62
CA TYR A 250 23.34 -25.69 -15.22
C TYR A 250 24.35 -26.71 -15.75
N ARG A 251 23.95 -27.48 -16.77
CA ARG A 251 24.89 -28.14 -17.67
C ARG A 251 25.78 -27.04 -18.24
N ARG A 252 27.02 -26.95 -17.73
CA ARG A 252 28.14 -26.45 -18.53
C ARG A 252 28.06 -27.22 -19.84
N ARG A 253 27.67 -26.56 -20.93
CA ARG A 253 28.02 -27.04 -22.27
C ARG A 253 29.54 -27.19 -22.22
N LYS A 254 30.01 -28.44 -22.18
CA LYS A 254 31.39 -28.74 -22.53
C LYS A 254 31.55 -28.24 -23.95
N THR A 255 32.36 -27.21 -24.12
CA THR A 255 32.99 -26.91 -25.38
C THR A 255 33.99 -28.02 -25.65
N ASP A 256 33.58 -28.96 -26.50
CA ASP A 256 34.47 -29.70 -27.40
C ASP A 256 34.02 -29.36 -28.83
#